data_AF-A0A533V004-F1
#
_entry.id   AF-A0A533V004-F1
#
_cell.length_a   1.000
_cell.length_b   1.000
_cell.length_c   1.000
_cell.angle_alpha   90.00
_cell.angle_beta   90.00
_cell.angle_gamma   90.00
#
_symmetry.space_group_name_H-M   'P 1'
#
loop_
_entity.id
_entity.type
_entity.pdbx_description
1 polymer ?
#
loop_
_entity_poly.entity_id
_entity_poly.type
_entity_poly.pdbx_seq_one_letter_code
_entity_poly.pdbx_strand_id
1 'polypeptide(L)'
;MEYETNVRENFILLRYAAAGSTLIAGILHLTLVANAIDRNFNTGILFLIGGLAQVFWVLPTIRGWNKVWYYVGIGGTLTLILIWAITRVPGNPINGRGGSIGETAIAIEVFQVAFIVLSIIILWKDPKVGK
;
A
#
# COMPACT_ATOMS: atom_id res chain seq x y z
N MET A 1 31.59 15.57 2.82
CA MET A 1 31.37 14.55 1.77
C MET A 1 30.74 13.29 2.35
N GLU A 2 31.36 12.59 3.30
CA GLU A 2 30.81 11.35 3.88
C GLU A 2 29.42 11.49 4.53
N TYR A 3 29.20 12.56 5.31
CA TYR A 3 27.90 12.85 5.92
C TYR A 3 26.77 13.01 4.90
N GLU A 4 27.01 13.72 3.80
CA GLU A 4 26.02 13.93 2.74
C GLU A 4 25.72 12.64 1.96
N THR A 5 26.73 11.79 1.77
CA THR A 5 26.58 10.46 1.17
C THR A 5 25.70 9.56 2.05
N ASN A 6 25.98 9.48 3.35
CA ASN A 6 25.19 8.69 4.31
C ASN A 6 23.72 9.14 4.34
N VAL A 7 23.47 10.45 4.33
CA VAL A 7 22.10 10.99 4.30
C VAL A 7 21.37 10.59 3.01
N ARG A 8 22.05 10.66 1.86
CA ARG A 8 21.46 10.25 0.57
C ARG A 8 21.16 8.76 0.52
N GLU A 9 22.06 7.92 1.03
CA GLU A 9 21.88 6.48 1.11
C GLU A 9 20.69 6.10 2.00
N ASN A 10 20.51 6.78 3.14
CA ASN A 10 19.37 6.58 4.02
C ASN A 10 18.03 6.81 3.29
N PHE A 11 17.91 7.86 2.47
CA PHE A 11 16.68 8.11 1.69
C PHE A 11 16.47 7.11 0.57
N ILE A 12 17.54 6.56 0.00
CA ILE A 12 17.46 5.47 -0.98
C ILE A 12 16.88 4.23 -0.28
N LEU A 13 17.44 3.85 0.87
CA LEU A 13 16.96 2.70 1.66
C LEU A 13 15.50 2.85 2.07
N LEU A 14 15.08 4.04 2.55
CA LEU A 14 13.68 4.31 2.88
C LEU A 14 12.75 4.11 1.68
N ARG A 15 13.13 4.61 0.50
CA ARG A 15 12.36 4.44 -0.73
C ARG A 15 12.28 2.98 -1.16
N TYR A 16 13.36 2.22 -1.05
CA TYR A 16 13.34 0.78 -1.34
C TYR A 16 12.50 0.00 -0.34
N ALA A 17 12.55 0.33 0.96
CA ALA A 17 11.72 -0.30 1.98
C ALA A 17 10.22 -0.02 1.75
N ALA A 18 9.87 1.23 1.44
CA ALA A 18 8.49 1.61 1.09
C ALA A 18 8.02 0.89 -0.17
N ALA A 19 8.84 0.89 -1.22
CA ALA A 19 8.56 0.22 -2.47
C ALA A 19 8.38 -1.30 -2.30
N GLY A 20 9.25 -1.94 -1.52
CA GLY A 20 9.12 -3.36 -1.18
C GLY A 20 7.82 -3.65 -0.43
N SER A 21 7.43 -2.77 0.51
CA SER A 21 6.18 -2.92 1.27
C SER A 21 4.95 -2.88 0.35
N THR A 22 4.82 -1.86 -0.51
CA THR A 22 3.69 -1.78 -1.45
C THR A 22 3.73 -2.91 -2.50
N LEU A 23 4.91 -3.36 -2.93
CA LEU A 23 5.02 -4.49 -3.85
C LEU A 23 4.49 -5.77 -3.23
N ILE A 24 4.90 -6.09 -1.99
CA ILE A 24 4.44 -7.29 -1.29
C ILE A 24 2.93 -7.23 -1.07
N ALA A 25 2.40 -6.12 -0.57
CA ALA A 25 0.96 -5.93 -0.44
C ALA A 25 0.22 -6.10 -1.77
N GLY A 26 0.76 -5.54 -2.86
CA GLY A 26 0.16 -5.63 -4.19
C GLY A 26 0.13 -7.05 -4.73
N ILE A 27 1.24 -7.79 -4.62
CA ILE A 27 1.30 -9.20 -5.02
C ILE A 27 0.30 -10.03 -4.20
N LEU A 28 0.26 -9.83 -2.88
CA LEU A 28 -0.69 -10.56 -2.02
C LEU A 28 -2.15 -10.25 -2.37
N HIS A 29 -2.50 -9.02 -2.76
CA HIS A 29 -3.84 -8.74 -3.31
C HIS A 29 -4.10 -9.53 -4.60
N LEU A 30 -3.14 -9.55 -5.52
CA LEU A 30 -3.29 -10.23 -6.81
C LEU A 30 -3.46 -11.75 -6.64
N THR A 31 -2.86 -12.38 -5.64
CA THR A 31 -3.08 -13.82 -5.37
C THR A 31 -4.51 -14.13 -4.92
N LEU A 32 -5.23 -13.16 -4.35
CA LEU A 32 -6.62 -13.33 -3.91
C LEU A 32 -7.63 -13.20 -5.06
N VAL A 33 -7.23 -12.67 -6.22
CA VAL A 33 -8.15 -12.35 -7.34
C VAL A 33 -8.85 -13.58 -7.87
N ALA A 34 -8.11 -14.64 -8.22
CA ALA A 34 -8.68 -15.85 -8.81
C ALA A 34 -9.73 -16.48 -7.90
N ASN A 35 -9.44 -16.56 -6.60
CA ASN A 35 -10.38 -17.09 -5.62
C ASN A 35 -11.56 -16.15 -5.34
N ALA A 36 -11.43 -14.84 -5.59
CA ALA A 36 -12.47 -13.87 -5.26
C ALA A 36 -13.42 -13.60 -6.43
N ILE A 37 -12.92 -13.57 -7.68
CA ILE A 37 -13.67 -13.05 -8.83
C ILE A 37 -14.90 -13.90 -9.17
N ASP A 38 -14.81 -15.22 -9.02
CA ASP A 38 -15.95 -16.13 -9.27
C ASP A 38 -16.96 -16.13 -8.12
N ARG A 39 -16.51 -15.89 -6.88
CA ARG A 39 -17.37 -15.88 -5.68
C ARG A 39 -18.07 -14.55 -5.46
N ASN A 40 -17.38 -13.46 -5.76
CA ASN A 40 -17.87 -12.10 -5.65
C ASN A 40 -17.06 -11.20 -6.59
N PHE A 41 -17.65 -10.93 -7.76
CA PHE A 41 -16.99 -10.16 -8.81
C PHE A 41 -16.44 -8.82 -8.33
N ASN A 42 -17.21 -8.06 -7.55
CA ASN A 42 -16.78 -6.76 -7.02
C ASN A 42 -15.55 -6.86 -6.12
N THR A 43 -15.50 -7.90 -5.28
CA THR A 43 -14.33 -8.17 -4.42
C THR A 43 -13.11 -8.57 -5.25
N GLY A 44 -13.30 -9.41 -6.27
CA GLY A 44 -12.24 -9.77 -7.22
C GLY A 44 -11.67 -8.56 -7.95
N ILE A 45 -12.54 -7.66 -8.43
CA ILE A 45 -12.14 -6.40 -9.07
C ILE A 45 -11.42 -5.48 -8.09
N LEU A 46 -11.90 -5.36 -6.84
CA LEU A 46 -11.21 -4.57 -5.81
C LEU A 46 -9.78 -5.08 -5.58
N PHE A 47 -9.59 -6.38 -5.44
CA PHE A 47 -8.26 -6.98 -5.28
C PHE A 47 -7.39 -6.81 -6.52
N LEU A 48 -7.97 -6.93 -7.72
CA LEU A 48 -7.23 -6.75 -8.96
C LEU A 48 -6.74 -5.31 -9.13
N ILE A 49 -7.65 -4.33 -9.04
CA ILE A 49 -7.32 -2.92 -9.20
C ILE A 49 -6.42 -2.44 -8.05
N GLY A 50 -6.75 -2.80 -6.81
CA GLY A 50 -5.93 -2.48 -5.64
C GLY A 50 -4.52 -3.06 -5.73
N GLY A 51 -4.40 -4.33 -6.13
CA GLY A 51 -3.12 -5.00 -6.34
C GLY A 51 -2.28 -4.35 -7.45
N LEU A 52 -2.88 -4.09 -8.61
CA LEU A 52 -2.20 -3.43 -9.73
C LEU A 52 -1.76 -2.00 -9.38
N ALA A 53 -2.62 -1.25 -8.68
CA ALA A 53 -2.27 0.06 -8.15
C ALA A 53 -1.04 -0.05 -7.23
N GLN A 54 -1.06 -0.94 -6.24
CA GLN A 54 0.05 -1.11 -5.31
C GLN A 54 1.36 -1.53 -5.97
N VAL A 55 1.32 -2.37 -7.01
CA VAL A 55 2.48 -2.70 -7.84
C VAL A 55 2.95 -1.48 -8.63
N PHE A 56 2.03 -0.72 -9.23
CA PHE A 56 2.38 0.53 -9.91
C PHE A 56 3.11 1.51 -8.98
N TRP A 57 2.68 1.62 -7.72
CA TRP A 57 3.26 2.53 -6.72
C TRP A 57 4.72 2.26 -6.37
N VAL A 58 5.27 1.11 -6.74
CA VAL A 58 6.71 0.82 -6.65
C VAL A 58 7.52 1.83 -7.46
N LEU A 59 7.09 2.14 -8.69
CA LEU A 59 7.81 2.99 -9.62
C LEU A 59 7.99 4.44 -9.11
N PRO A 60 6.93 5.20 -8.77
CA PRO A 60 7.08 6.54 -8.22
C PRO A 60 7.89 6.56 -6.93
N THR A 61 7.76 5.53 -6.10
CA THR A 61 8.44 5.43 -4.79
C THR A 61 9.94 5.27 -4.97
N ILE A 62 10.41 4.26 -5.73
CA ILE A 62 11.85 4.04 -5.98
C ILE A 62 12.46 5.24 -6.71
N ARG A 63 11.77 5.72 -7.76
CA ARG A 63 12.24 6.87 -8.54
C ARG A 63 12.25 8.15 -7.71
N GLY A 64 11.55 8.21 -6.58
CA GLY A 64 11.40 9.42 -5.79
C GLY A 64 10.81 10.53 -6.64
N TRP A 65 9.66 10.25 -7.27
CA TRP A 65 8.87 11.27 -7.95
C TRP A 65 8.38 12.31 -6.93
N ASN A 66 7.65 13.33 -7.41
CA ASN A 66 7.18 14.41 -6.54
C ASN A 66 6.16 13.94 -5.47
N LYS A 67 5.91 14.80 -4.49
CA LYS A 67 4.99 14.57 -3.37
C LYS A 67 3.57 14.12 -3.75
N VAL A 68 3.07 14.49 -4.94
CA VAL A 68 1.71 14.11 -5.37
C VAL A 68 1.57 12.59 -5.41
N TRP A 69 2.57 11.90 -5.94
CA TRP A 69 2.52 10.44 -6.04
C TRP A 69 2.52 9.74 -4.68
N TYR A 70 3.18 10.32 -3.68
CA TYR A 70 3.13 9.82 -2.31
C TYR A 70 1.75 10.05 -1.69
N TYR A 71 1.14 11.24 -1.89
CA TYR A 71 -0.22 11.49 -1.40
C TYR A 71 -1.25 10.57 -2.03
N VAL A 72 -1.19 10.36 -3.35
CA VAL A 72 -2.13 9.43 -4.03
C VAL A 72 -1.90 7.99 -3.55
N GLY A 73 -0.64 7.58 -3.35
CA GLY A 73 -0.33 6.25 -2.82
C GLY A 73 -0.83 6.03 -1.40
N ILE A 74 -0.62 7.00 -0.51
CA ILE A 74 -1.13 6.98 0.87
C ILE A 74 -2.66 6.95 0.85
N GLY A 75 -3.31 7.83 0.09
CA GLY A 75 -4.77 7.91 0.02
C GLY A 75 -5.40 6.63 -0.54
N GLY A 76 -4.85 6.08 -1.62
CA GLY A 76 -5.30 4.81 -2.19
C GLY A 76 -5.12 3.64 -1.22
N THR A 77 -3.98 3.57 -0.54
CA THR A 77 -3.70 2.50 0.43
C THR A 77 -4.62 2.62 1.67
N LEU A 78 -4.82 3.83 2.19
CA LEU A 78 -5.79 4.07 3.28
C LEU A 78 -7.20 3.66 2.88
N THR A 79 -7.61 3.89 1.64
CA THR A 79 -8.92 3.48 1.13
C THR A 79 -9.07 1.95 1.20
N LEU A 80 -8.03 1.19 0.81
CA LEU A 80 -8.04 -0.27 0.90
C LEU A 80 -8.15 -0.75 2.36
N ILE A 81 -7.32 -0.19 3.26
CA ILE A 81 -7.36 -0.50 4.71
C ILE A 81 -8.75 -0.22 5.28
N LEU A 82 -9.34 0.94 4.97
CA LEU A 82 -10.65 1.34 5.48
C LEU A 82 -11.76 0.40 4.99
N ILE A 83 -11.75 0.03 3.71
CA ILE A 83 -12.70 -0.95 3.16
C ILE A 83 -12.54 -2.30 3.87
N TRP A 84 -11.31 -2.75 4.08
CA TRP A 84 -11.04 -3.99 4.80
C TRP A 84 -11.55 -3.93 6.25
N ALA A 85 -11.22 -2.86 6.99
CA ALA A 85 -11.65 -2.68 8.38
C ALA A 85 -13.18 -2.63 8.50
N ILE A 86 -13.86 -1.86 7.64
CA ILE A 86 -15.32 -1.74 7.64
C ILE A 86 -15.99 -3.10 7.39
N THR A 87 -15.50 -3.86 6.40
CA THR A 87 -16.07 -5.17 6.06
C THR A 87 -15.85 -6.25 7.13
N ARG A 88 -15.08 -5.97 8.18
CA ARG A 88 -14.85 -6.87 9.33
C ARG A 88 -15.81 -6.60 10.49
N VAL A 89 -16.55 -5.50 10.44
CA VAL A 89 -17.57 -5.18 11.44
C VAL A 89 -18.90 -5.85 11.08
N PRO A 90 -19.54 -6.60 12.01
CA PRO A 90 -20.91 -7.08 11.82
C PRO A 90 -21.90 -5.93 11.59
N GLY A 91 -22.84 -6.09 10.65
CA GLY A 91 -23.78 -5.01 10.31
C GLY A 91 -23.18 -3.86 9.50
N ASN A 92 -22.00 -4.04 8.90
CA ASN A 92 -21.36 -3.02 8.07
C ASN A 92 -22.22 -2.61 6.86
N PRO A 93 -22.08 -1.37 6.36
CA PRO A 93 -22.90 -0.85 5.26
C PRO A 93 -22.59 -1.44 3.88
N ILE A 94 -21.54 -2.26 3.73
CA ILE A 94 -21.11 -2.78 2.43
C ILE A 94 -21.79 -4.12 2.11
N ASN A 95 -21.84 -5.03 3.08
CA ASN A 95 -22.44 -6.36 2.88
C ASN A 95 -23.20 -6.89 4.11
N GLY A 96 -23.29 -6.12 5.19
CA GLY A 96 -24.02 -6.47 6.42
C GLY A 96 -23.40 -7.60 7.25
N ARG A 97 -22.29 -8.21 6.81
CA ARG A 97 -21.68 -9.39 7.44
C ARG A 97 -20.24 -9.11 7.83
N GLY A 98 -19.86 -9.47 9.07
CA GLY A 98 -18.46 -9.43 9.48
C GLY A 98 -17.68 -10.51 8.73
N GLY A 99 -16.77 -10.11 7.85
CA GLY A 99 -15.86 -11.04 7.18
C GLY A 99 -14.86 -11.65 8.14
N SER A 100 -14.40 -12.87 7.84
CA SER A 100 -13.32 -13.50 8.62
C SER A 100 -11.99 -12.76 8.46
N ILE A 101 -11.14 -12.88 9.48
CA ILE A 101 -9.77 -12.36 9.48
C ILE A 101 -8.85 -13.52 9.12
N GLY A 102 -8.33 -13.52 7.90
CA GLY A 102 -7.35 -14.48 7.43
C GLY A 102 -5.91 -13.96 7.55
N GLU A 103 -4.95 -14.87 7.69
CA GLU A 103 -3.52 -14.54 7.81
C GLU A 103 -2.99 -13.70 6.64
N THR A 104 -3.36 -14.05 5.40
CA THR A 104 -2.99 -13.28 4.21
C THR A 104 -3.54 -11.85 4.26
N ALA A 105 -4.76 -11.68 4.80
CA ALA A 105 -5.35 -10.36 4.92
C ALA A 105 -4.59 -9.53 5.95
N ILE A 106 -4.24 -10.09 7.12
CA ILE A 106 -3.39 -9.41 8.11
C ILE A 106 -2.04 -9.02 7.50
N ALA A 107 -1.40 -9.93 6.75
CA ALA A 107 -0.12 -9.65 6.11
C ALA A 107 -0.22 -8.46 5.14
N ILE A 108 -1.27 -8.41 4.31
CA ILE A 108 -1.56 -7.27 3.44
C ILE A 108 -1.62 -5.97 4.24
N GLU A 109 -2.44 -5.91 5.30
CA GLU A 109 -2.63 -4.71 6.11
C GLU A 109 -1.31 -4.24 6.77
N VAL A 110 -0.48 -5.17 7.26
CA VAL A 110 0.83 -4.86 7.84
C VAL A 110 1.74 -4.17 6.82
N PHE A 111 1.83 -4.70 5.60
CA PHE A 111 2.65 -4.09 4.55
C PHE A 111 2.06 -2.77 4.02
N GLN A 112 0.73 -2.64 4.01
CA GLN A 112 0.06 -1.38 3.70
C GLN A 112 0.37 -0.29 4.72
N VAL A 113 0.28 -0.60 6.01
CA VAL A 113 0.63 0.32 7.09
C VAL A 113 2.11 0.69 7.01
N ALA A 114 2.99 -0.28 6.78
CA ALA A 114 4.42 -0.02 6.60
C ALA A 114 4.69 0.95 5.43
N PHE A 115 4.04 0.72 4.28
CA PHE A 115 4.14 1.63 3.13
C PHE A 115 3.68 3.05 3.46
N ILE A 116 2.55 3.21 4.16
CA ILE A 116 2.05 4.53 4.56
C ILE A 116 3.03 5.23 5.50
N VAL A 117 3.48 4.57 6.56
CA VAL A 117 4.39 5.16 7.56
C VAL A 117 5.70 5.58 6.90
N LEU A 118 6.30 4.71 6.08
CA LEU A 118 7.53 5.03 5.37
C LEU A 118 7.33 6.17 4.36
N SER A 119 6.21 6.21 3.66
CA SER A 119 5.86 7.29 2.73
C SER A 119 5.73 8.64 3.44
N ILE A 120 5.13 8.67 4.63
CA ILE A 120 5.03 9.88 5.46
C ILE A 120 6.43 10.34 5.92
N ILE A 121 7.29 9.42 6.34
CA ILE A 121 8.68 9.73 6.71
C ILE A 121 9.46 10.31 5.51
N ILE A 122 9.32 9.71 4.32
CA ILE A 122 9.96 10.19 3.08
C ILE A 122 9.46 11.58 2.73
N LEU A 123 8.14 11.82 2.76
CA LEU A 123 7.54 13.14 2.50
C LEU A 123 8.10 14.23 3.43
N TRP A 124 8.32 13.89 4.70
CA TRP A 124 8.79 14.86 5.68
C TRP A 124 10.31 15.09 5.62
N LYS A 125 11.09 14.08 5.23
CA LYS A 125 12.55 14.11 5.36
C LYS A 125 13.32 14.11 4.04
N ASP A 126 12.81 13.53 2.95
CA ASP A 126 13.54 13.43 1.67
C ASP A 126 13.42 14.75 0.87
N PRO A 127 14.50 15.54 0.73
CA PRO A 127 14.48 16.82 0.02
C PRO A 127 14.17 16.65 -1.47
N LYS A 128 14.36 15.45 -2.03
CA LYS A 128 14.04 15.15 -3.43
C LYS A 128 12.55 15.20 -3.69
N VAL A 129 11.74 14.77 -2.73
CA VAL A 129 10.29 14.63 -2.86
C VAL A 129 9.56 15.92 -2.44
N GLY A 130 10.13 16.68 -1.50
CA GLY A 130 9.54 17.89 -0.93
C GLY A 130 9.51 19.12 -1.85
N LYS A 131 10.27 19.11 -2.96
CA LYS A 131 10.27 20.17 -3.99
C LYS A 131 9.11 19.96 -4.96
#